data_AF-A0A4S4KLI3-F1
#
_entry.id   AF-A0A4S4KLI3-F1
#
_cell.length_a   1.000
_cell.length_b   1.000
_cell.length_c   1.000
_cell.angle_alpha   90.00
_cell.angle_beta   90.00
_cell.angle_gamma   90.00
#
_symmetry.space_group_name_H-M   'P 1'
#
loop_
_entity.id
_entity.type
_entity.pdbx_description
1 polymer ?
#
loop_
_entity_poly.entity_id
_entity_poly.type
_entity_poly.pdbx_seq_one_letter_code
_entity_poly.pdbx_strand_id
1 'polypeptide(L)'
;MIPALILGVALTILAYVATTQDVLEEGRDKRRVGAYAAIAGFLLFGVIQFRDGPFIRPHPAFWRLVLGINLLYELALAFLLFQDLDSARGMMKYIDPSLGRPLPEKSYAENCEFNLRNVWDAIDIFCLAHALGWFGKAMILRDYWFCWSIHCSINWQILQSVGGITYVDFAVQNVAANVLNA
;
A
#
# COMPACT_ATOMS: atom_id res chain seq x y z
N MET A 1 10.29 1.86 -28.57
CA MET A 1 10.31 0.47 -29.11
C MET A 1 10.77 -0.56 -28.09
N ILE A 2 11.91 -0.38 -27.41
CA ILE A 2 12.44 -1.32 -26.40
C ILE A 2 11.44 -1.69 -25.26
N PRO A 3 10.75 -0.74 -24.59
CA PRO A 3 9.83 -1.07 -23.51
C PRO A 3 8.59 -1.86 -23.95
N ALA A 4 8.09 -1.60 -25.17
CA ALA A 4 6.96 -2.34 -25.73
C ALA A 4 7.33 -3.79 -26.09
N LEU A 5 8.56 -4.02 -26.55
CA LEU A 5 9.08 -5.36 -26.82
C LEU A 5 9.20 -6.19 -25.53
N ILE A 6 9.76 -5.60 -24.46
CA ILE A 6 9.92 -6.27 -23.16
C ILE A 6 8.55 -6.66 -22.59
N LEU A 7 7.57 -5.76 -22.66
CA LEU A 7 6.21 -6.05 -22.22
C LEU A 7 5.57 -7.18 -23.05
N GLY A 8 5.72 -7.14 -24.38
CA GLY A 8 5.24 -8.20 -25.26
C GLY A 8 5.82 -9.57 -24.93
N VAL A 9 7.14 -9.65 -24.71
CA VAL A 9 7.83 -10.89 -24.31
C VAL A 9 7.40 -11.36 -22.92
N ALA A 10 7.22 -10.45 -21.97
CA ALA A 10 6.76 -10.82 -20.64
C ALA A 10 5.33 -11.37 -20.64
N LEU A 11 4.44 -10.78 -21.43
CA LEU A 11 3.06 -11.25 -21.59
C LEU A 11 3.00 -12.61 -22.31
N THR A 12 3.84 -12.85 -23.31
CA THR A 12 3.90 -14.16 -23.98
C THR A 12 4.48 -15.24 -23.07
N ILE A 13 5.48 -14.94 -22.24
CA ILE A 13 5.99 -15.87 -21.22
C ILE A 13 4.91 -16.19 -20.18
N LEU A 14 4.18 -15.18 -19.69
CA LEU A 14 3.07 -15.40 -18.76
C LEU A 14 1.95 -16.25 -19.38
N ALA A 15 1.59 -16.00 -20.64
CA ALA A 15 0.60 -16.80 -21.36
C ALA A 15 1.08 -18.24 -21.58
N TYR A 16 2.37 -18.44 -21.86
CA TYR A 16 2.97 -19.76 -21.97
C TYR A 16 2.90 -20.53 -20.62
N VAL A 17 3.37 -19.91 -19.53
CA VAL A 17 3.31 -20.51 -18.18
C VAL A 17 1.87 -20.81 -17.74
N ALA A 18 0.92 -19.93 -18.10
CA ALA A 18 -0.49 -20.14 -17.80
C ALA A 18 -1.15 -21.28 -18.61
N THR A 19 -0.55 -21.70 -19.72
CA THR A 19 -1.07 -22.77 -20.59
C THR A 19 -0.31 -24.09 -20.48
N THR A 20 0.89 -24.08 -19.88
CA THR A 20 1.64 -25.31 -19.56
C THR A 20 1.02 -26.05 -18.38
N GLN A 21 0.73 -27.33 -18.58
CA GLN A 21 0.16 -28.18 -17.53
C GLN A 21 1.18 -28.59 -16.45
N ASP A 22 2.48 -28.45 -16.71
CA ASP A 22 3.58 -28.82 -15.80
C ASP A 22 3.61 -27.98 -14.50
N VAL A 23 3.12 -26.74 -14.57
CA VAL A 23 2.96 -25.83 -13.41
C VAL A 23 1.52 -25.79 -12.89
N LEU A 24 0.57 -26.27 -13.69
CA LEU A 24 -0.87 -26.23 -13.40
C LEU A 24 -1.47 -27.65 -13.36
N GLU A 25 -0.84 -28.57 -12.64
CA GLU A 25 -1.39 -29.91 -12.38
C GLU A 25 -2.82 -29.84 -11.85
N GLU A 26 -3.72 -30.64 -12.41
CA GLU A 26 -5.14 -30.68 -12.08
C GLU A 26 -5.33 -31.17 -10.62
N GLY A 27 -6.05 -30.40 -9.79
CA GLY A 27 -6.35 -30.77 -8.39
C GLY A 27 -5.59 -30.04 -7.28
N ARG A 28 -4.61 -29.18 -7.59
CA ARG A 28 -3.88 -28.37 -6.58
C ARG A 28 -4.51 -26.98 -6.39
N ASP A 29 -4.41 -26.41 -5.18
CA ASP A 29 -4.95 -25.11 -4.83
C ASP A 29 -4.12 -23.96 -5.45
N LYS A 30 -4.56 -23.47 -6.62
CA LYS A 30 -3.79 -22.56 -7.51
C LYS A 30 -3.99 -21.06 -7.24
N ARG A 31 -4.87 -20.71 -6.30
CA ARG A 31 -5.29 -19.31 -6.03
C ARG A 31 -4.09 -18.40 -5.70
N ARG A 32 -3.12 -18.91 -4.92
CA ARG A 32 -1.91 -18.17 -4.53
C ARG A 32 -0.98 -17.91 -5.72
N VAL A 33 -0.79 -18.90 -6.59
CA VAL A 33 0.06 -18.77 -7.79
C VAL A 33 -0.54 -17.75 -8.75
N GLY A 34 -1.85 -17.79 -8.97
CA GLY A 34 -2.57 -16.80 -9.77
C GLY A 34 -2.43 -15.38 -9.20
N ALA A 35 -2.57 -15.21 -7.88
CA ALA A 35 -2.39 -13.93 -7.22
C ALA A 35 -0.95 -13.38 -7.39
N TYR A 36 0.07 -14.22 -7.18
CA TYR A 36 1.47 -13.82 -7.40
C TYR A 36 1.76 -13.44 -8.85
N ALA A 37 1.23 -14.20 -9.82
CA ALA A 37 1.40 -13.91 -11.23
C ALA A 37 0.74 -12.57 -11.62
N ALA A 38 -0.47 -12.29 -11.13
CA ALA A 38 -1.17 -11.04 -11.36
C ALA A 38 -0.41 -9.84 -10.78
N ILE A 39 0.05 -9.95 -9.53
CA ILE A 39 0.86 -8.92 -8.85
C ILE A 39 2.16 -8.67 -9.62
N ALA A 40 2.91 -9.72 -9.95
CA ALA A 40 4.17 -9.61 -10.66
C ALA A 40 4.00 -8.99 -12.06
N GLY A 41 2.96 -9.40 -12.80
CA GLY A 41 2.64 -8.84 -14.11
C GLY A 41 2.27 -7.36 -14.05
N PHE A 42 1.45 -6.97 -13.07
CA PHE A 42 1.11 -5.57 -12.84
C PHE A 42 2.33 -4.72 -12.47
N LEU A 43 3.18 -5.21 -11.56
CA LEU A 43 4.39 -4.49 -11.14
C LEU A 43 5.37 -4.33 -12.31
N LEU A 44 5.55 -5.37 -13.13
CA LEU A 44 6.37 -5.29 -14.33
C LEU A 44 5.82 -4.27 -15.33
N PHE A 45 4.51 -4.29 -15.58
CA PHE A 45 3.85 -3.29 -16.40
C PHE A 45 4.08 -1.87 -15.85
N GLY A 46 3.90 -1.67 -14.53
CA GLY A 46 4.13 -0.39 -13.86
C GLY A 46 5.57 0.11 -14.01
N VAL A 47 6.58 -0.75 -13.81
CA VAL A 47 8.00 -0.38 -13.99
C VAL A 47 8.30 0.09 -15.41
N ILE A 48 7.67 -0.51 -16.42
CA ILE A 48 7.89 -0.19 -17.83
C ILE A 48 7.13 1.08 -18.25
N GLN A 49 5.87 1.23 -17.82
CA GLN A 49 4.94 2.24 -18.34
C GLN A 49 4.84 3.50 -17.49
N PHE A 50 5.13 3.43 -16.19
CA PHE A 50 5.05 4.61 -15.34
C PHE A 50 6.12 5.63 -15.71
N ARG A 51 5.74 6.90 -15.68
CA ARG A 51 6.65 8.03 -15.90
C ARG A 51 7.62 8.15 -14.73
N ASP A 52 8.81 8.65 -15.03
CA ASP A 52 9.80 8.97 -14.00
C ASP A 52 9.29 10.11 -13.12
N GLY A 53 9.35 9.88 -11.81
CA GLY A 53 9.12 10.90 -10.81
C GLY A 53 10.35 11.80 -10.61
N PRO A 54 10.27 12.78 -9.71
CA PRO A 54 11.37 13.68 -9.35
C PRO A 54 12.53 12.95 -8.66
N PHE A 55 12.32 11.71 -8.19
CA PHE A 55 13.34 10.89 -7.55
C PHE A 55 14.18 10.14 -8.57
N ILE A 56 15.48 10.47 -8.62
CA ILE A 56 16.42 9.93 -9.63
C ILE A 56 17.29 8.80 -9.04
N ARG A 57 17.54 8.78 -7.72
CA ARG A 57 18.43 7.81 -7.04
C ARG A 57 17.64 6.96 -6.04
N PRO A 58 17.91 5.65 -5.86
CA PRO A 58 19.04 4.88 -6.40
C PRO A 58 18.92 4.52 -7.90
N HIS A 59 17.71 4.27 -8.42
CA HIS A 59 17.45 4.08 -9.85
C HIS A 59 15.98 4.39 -10.17
N PRO A 60 15.62 4.96 -11.33
CA PRO A 60 14.23 5.32 -11.64
C PRO A 60 13.26 4.12 -11.63
N ALA A 61 13.71 2.94 -12.07
CA ALA A 61 12.89 1.71 -12.01
C ALA A 61 12.49 1.31 -10.58
N PHE A 62 13.34 1.60 -9.58
CA PHE A 62 13.00 1.34 -8.18
C PHE A 62 11.81 2.20 -7.75
N TRP A 63 11.80 3.48 -8.10
CA TRP A 63 10.70 4.38 -7.77
C TRP A 63 9.41 4.04 -8.49
N ARG A 64 9.49 3.59 -9.75
CA ARG A 64 8.31 3.08 -10.48
C ARG A 64 7.76 1.80 -9.85
N LEU A 65 8.62 0.91 -9.35
CA LEU A 65 8.21 -0.27 -8.60
C LEU A 65 7.50 0.11 -7.30
N VAL A 66 8.07 1.04 -6.53
CA VAL A 66 7.46 1.57 -5.30
C VAL A 66 6.08 2.18 -5.58
N LEU A 67 5.93 2.93 -6.67
CA LEU A 67 4.63 3.46 -7.10
C LEU A 67 3.63 2.32 -7.42
N GLY A 68 4.07 1.28 -8.13
CA GLY A 68 3.23 0.11 -8.42
C GLY A 68 2.77 -0.65 -7.18
N ILE A 69 3.67 -0.81 -6.20
CA ILE A 69 3.33 -1.44 -4.92
C ILE A 69 2.30 -0.59 -4.15
N ASN A 70 2.49 0.73 -4.10
CA ASN A 70 1.52 1.63 -3.46
C ASN A 70 0.14 1.55 -4.13
N LEU A 71 0.08 1.49 -5.46
CA LEU A 71 -1.20 1.38 -6.17
C LEU A 71 -1.89 0.03 -5.91
N LEU A 72 -1.16 -1.09 -5.84
CA LEU A 72 -1.73 -2.38 -5.45
C LEU A 72 -2.27 -2.36 -4.03
N TYR A 73 -1.52 -1.77 -3.10
CA TYR A 73 -1.94 -1.60 -1.72
C TYR A 73 -3.23 -0.80 -1.62
N GLU A 74 -3.33 0.30 -2.37
CA GLU A 74 -4.54 1.13 -2.41
C GLU A 74 -5.75 0.42 -2.99
N LEU A 75 -5.57 -0.35 -4.07
CA LEU A 75 -6.66 -1.15 -4.62
C LEU A 75 -7.12 -2.23 -3.63
N ALA A 76 -6.19 -2.82 -2.86
CA ALA A 76 -6.52 -3.80 -1.83
C ALA A 76 -7.30 -3.17 -0.68
N LEU A 77 -6.95 -1.95 -0.25
CA LEU A 77 -7.67 -1.22 0.79
C LEU A 77 -9.03 -0.72 0.32
N ALA A 78 -9.11 -0.19 -0.89
CA ALA A 78 -10.37 0.19 -1.51
C ALA A 78 -11.30 -1.03 -1.61
N PHE A 79 -10.76 -2.21 -1.95
CA PHE A 79 -11.52 -3.46 -1.94
C PHE A 79 -11.99 -3.83 -0.53
N LEU A 80 -11.10 -3.79 0.48
CA LEU A 80 -11.43 -4.09 1.87
C LEU A 80 -12.48 -3.14 2.45
N LEU A 81 -12.50 -1.87 2.04
CA LEU A 81 -13.47 -0.88 2.46
C LEU A 81 -14.93 -1.27 2.11
N PHE A 82 -15.11 -2.02 1.02
CA PHE A 82 -16.44 -2.51 0.62
C PHE A 82 -16.79 -3.88 1.23
N GLN A 83 -15.92 -4.48 2.04
CA GLN A 83 -16.20 -5.77 2.69
C GLN A 83 -16.88 -5.58 4.04
N ASP A 84 -17.76 -6.53 4.40
CA ASP A 84 -18.26 -6.65 5.77
C ASP A 84 -17.13 -6.97 6.74
N LEU A 85 -17.27 -6.53 7.99
CA LEU A 85 -16.26 -6.63 9.03
C LEU A 85 -15.80 -8.08 9.32
N ASP A 86 -16.73 -9.03 9.38
CA ASP A 86 -16.40 -10.45 9.56
C ASP A 86 -15.67 -11.04 8.36
N SER A 87 -16.09 -10.66 7.15
CA SER A 87 -15.46 -11.08 5.89
C SER A 87 -14.04 -10.51 5.77
N ALA A 88 -13.86 -9.23 6.09
CA ALA A 88 -12.56 -8.56 6.12
C ALA A 88 -11.60 -9.25 7.11
N ARG A 89 -12.07 -9.55 8.34
CA ARG A 89 -11.29 -10.30 9.34
C ARG A 89 -10.92 -11.70 8.87
N GLY A 90 -11.84 -12.39 8.20
CA GLY A 90 -11.57 -13.68 7.57
C GLY A 90 -10.50 -13.58 6.49
N MET A 91 -10.52 -12.52 5.68
CA MET A 91 -9.51 -12.27 4.65
C MET A 91 -8.13 -11.92 5.20
N MET A 92 -8.06 -11.19 6.31
CA MET A 92 -6.77 -10.86 6.96
C MET A 92 -5.99 -12.11 7.40
N LYS A 93 -6.67 -13.24 7.63
CA LYS A 93 -6.01 -14.54 7.92
C LYS A 93 -5.14 -15.06 6.78
N TYR A 94 -5.37 -14.63 5.54
CA TYR A 94 -4.52 -15.00 4.41
C TYR A 94 -3.15 -14.32 4.45
N ILE A 95 -3.04 -13.20 5.16
CA ILE A 95 -1.78 -12.44 5.34
C ILE A 95 -1.05 -12.95 6.58
N ASP A 96 -1.76 -13.02 7.71
CA ASP A 96 -1.22 -13.52 8.96
C ASP A 96 -2.24 -14.44 9.65
N PRO A 97 -1.91 -15.73 9.88
CA PRO A 97 -2.81 -16.69 10.52
C PRO A 97 -3.25 -16.30 11.94
N SER A 98 -2.52 -15.42 12.62
CA SER A 98 -2.82 -14.95 13.97
C SER A 98 -3.91 -13.87 14.03
N LEU A 99 -4.37 -13.37 12.88
CA LEU A 99 -5.41 -12.35 12.76
C LEU A 99 -6.82 -12.96 12.73
N GLY A 100 -7.84 -12.12 12.94
CA GLY A 100 -9.27 -12.52 12.92
C GLY A 100 -9.83 -12.96 14.27
N ARG A 101 -9.20 -12.50 15.37
CA ARG A 101 -9.82 -12.38 16.69
C ARG A 101 -10.33 -10.95 16.87
N PRO A 102 -11.38 -10.71 17.68
CA PRO A 102 -11.78 -9.35 18.02
C PRO A 102 -10.57 -8.62 18.63
N LEU A 103 -10.22 -7.46 18.08
CA LEU A 103 -9.21 -6.62 18.70
C LEU A 103 -9.84 -5.94 19.92
N PRO A 104 -9.08 -5.75 21.01
CA PRO A 104 -9.53 -4.89 22.09
C PRO A 104 -9.68 -3.47 21.52
N GLU A 105 -10.91 -2.96 21.45
CA GLU A 105 -11.17 -1.58 21.04
C GLU A 105 -10.47 -0.63 22.00
N LYS A 106 -9.62 0.23 21.45
CA LYS A 106 -8.91 1.25 22.23
C LYS A 106 -9.72 2.54 22.20
N SER A 107 -10.23 2.96 23.35
CA SER A 107 -10.93 4.23 23.48
C SER A 107 -9.94 5.36 23.75
N TYR A 108 -9.75 6.24 22.77
CA TYR A 108 -8.77 7.33 22.83
C TYR A 108 -9.25 8.57 23.61
N ALA A 109 -10.56 8.66 23.91
CA ALA A 109 -11.19 9.89 24.42
C ALA A 109 -11.92 9.74 25.77
N GLU A 110 -11.68 8.65 26.51
CA GLU A 110 -12.35 8.40 27.79
C GLU A 110 -11.66 9.05 29.01
N ASN A 111 -10.34 9.26 28.95
CA ASN A 111 -9.56 9.82 30.06
C ASN A 111 -9.06 11.23 29.73
N CYS A 112 -9.74 12.25 30.25
CA CYS A 112 -9.39 13.66 30.05
C CYS A 112 -8.28 14.17 30.99
N GLU A 113 -7.78 13.34 31.92
CA GLU A 113 -6.72 13.72 32.85
C GLU A 113 -5.35 13.77 32.16
N PHE A 114 -4.67 14.92 32.28
CA PHE A 114 -3.34 15.12 31.70
C PHE A 114 -2.25 14.49 32.60
N ASN A 115 -2.04 13.19 32.45
CA ASN A 115 -0.96 12.43 33.07
C ASN A 115 -0.06 11.81 31.99
N LEU A 116 1.25 11.76 32.22
CA LEU A 116 2.22 11.13 31.31
C LEU A 116 1.86 9.68 30.96
N ARG A 117 1.23 8.94 31.90
CA ARG A 117 0.74 7.58 31.64
C ARG A 117 -0.39 7.54 30.62
N ASN A 118 -1.33 8.47 30.70
CA ASN A 118 -2.47 8.56 29.77
C ASN A 118 -2.00 9.02 28.39
N VAL A 119 -1.04 9.95 28.34
CA VAL A 119 -0.41 10.38 27.07
C VAL A 119 0.35 9.21 26.43
N TRP A 120 1.12 8.44 27.21
CA TRP A 120 1.84 7.29 26.69
C TRP A 120 0.90 6.19 26.18
N ASP A 121 -0.22 5.96 26.88
CA ASP A 121 -1.23 5.01 26.42
C ASP A 121 -1.92 5.49 25.14
N ALA A 122 -2.15 6.79 24.97
CA ALA A 122 -2.72 7.34 23.75
C ALA A 122 -1.79 7.28 22.52
N ILE A 123 -0.47 7.17 22.70
CA ILE A 123 0.49 7.04 21.59
C ILE A 123 0.52 5.58 21.11
N ASP A 124 -0.06 5.35 19.94
CA ASP A 124 -0.11 4.05 19.30
C ASP A 124 0.90 3.91 18.15
N ILE A 125 0.93 2.72 17.54
CA ILE A 125 1.77 2.44 16.38
C ILE A 125 1.45 3.36 15.19
N PHE A 126 0.21 3.83 15.10
CA PHE A 126 -0.23 4.75 14.06
C PHE A 126 0.39 6.13 14.23
N CYS A 127 0.38 6.69 15.45
CA CYS A 127 1.07 7.93 15.78
C CYS A 127 2.57 7.85 15.40
N LEU A 128 3.23 6.74 15.74
CA LEU A 128 4.63 6.51 15.39
C LEU A 128 4.85 6.37 13.89
N ALA A 129 4.04 5.55 13.21
CA ALA A 129 4.14 5.35 11.77
C ALA A 129 3.90 6.65 11.00
N HIS A 130 2.94 7.47 11.44
CA HIS A 130 2.66 8.78 10.85
C HIS A 130 3.80 9.77 11.08
N ALA A 131 4.33 9.85 12.31
CA ALA A 131 5.45 10.72 12.62
C ALA A 131 6.72 10.34 11.82
N LEU A 132 7.03 9.05 11.71
CA LEU A 132 8.16 8.56 10.92
C LEU A 132 7.93 8.76 9.42
N GLY A 133 6.70 8.56 8.93
CA GLY A 133 6.33 8.85 7.54
C GLY A 133 6.50 10.33 7.19
N TRP A 134 6.06 11.22 8.08
CA TRP A 134 6.25 12.66 7.92
C TRP A 134 7.73 13.06 7.95
N PHE A 135 8.49 12.50 8.89
CA PHE A 135 9.94 12.73 8.96
C PHE A 135 10.68 12.25 7.71
N GLY A 136 10.34 11.06 7.20
CA GLY A 136 10.90 10.54 5.94
C GLY A 136 10.61 11.45 4.74
N LYS A 137 9.36 11.92 4.61
CA LYS A 137 8.98 12.89 3.58
C LYS A 137 9.75 14.21 3.73
N ALA A 138 9.92 14.70 4.96
CA ALA A 138 10.66 15.92 5.24
C ALA A 138 12.14 15.82 4.83
N MET A 139 12.80 14.70 5.12
CA MET A 139 14.18 14.46 4.70
C MET A 139 14.35 14.40 3.18
N ILE A 140 13.37 13.79 2.49
CA ILE A 140 13.40 13.62 1.04
C ILE A 140 13.15 14.95 0.31
N LEU A 141 12.16 15.72 0.78
CA LEU A 141 11.72 16.95 0.12
C LEU A 141 12.62 18.14 0.43
N ARG A 142 13.27 18.14 1.60
CA ARG A 142 14.26 19.14 2.05
C ARG A 142 13.81 20.62 1.96
N ASP A 143 12.52 20.85 1.74
CA ASP A 143 11.91 22.17 1.62
C ASP A 143 10.72 22.29 2.58
N TYR A 144 10.79 23.27 3.47
CA TYR A 144 9.82 23.45 4.55
C TYR A 144 8.47 23.95 4.05
N TRP A 145 8.47 24.82 3.02
CA TRP A 145 7.25 25.33 2.40
C TRP A 145 6.49 24.22 1.68
N PHE A 146 7.22 23.35 0.97
CA PHE A 146 6.65 22.23 0.26
C PHE A 146 6.12 21.15 1.22
N CYS A 147 6.85 20.84 2.30
CA CYS A 147 6.38 19.91 3.33
C CYS A 147 5.12 20.41 4.04
N TRP A 148 5.07 21.70 4.35
CA TRP A 148 3.90 22.32 4.98
C TRP A 148 2.70 22.37 4.02
N SER A 149 2.96 22.67 2.74
CA SER A 149 1.93 22.66 1.70
C SER A 149 1.37 21.25 1.49
N ILE A 150 2.19 20.20 1.45
CA ILE A 150 1.72 18.80 1.38
C ILE A 150 0.88 18.41 2.61
N HIS A 151 1.22 18.93 3.79
CA HIS A 151 0.43 18.72 4.99
C HIS A 151 -0.93 19.44 4.93
N CYS A 152 -0.98 20.64 4.35
CA CYS A 152 -2.18 21.49 4.32
C CYS A 152 -3.04 21.37 3.04
N SER A 153 -2.60 20.74 1.94
CA SER A 153 -3.24 20.94 0.62
C SER A 153 -3.80 19.69 -0.10
N ILE A 154 -5.03 19.92 -0.57
CA ILE A 154 -5.95 19.16 -1.44
C ILE A 154 -5.54 19.25 -2.93
N ASN A 155 -4.25 19.36 -3.27
CA ASN A 155 -3.84 19.60 -4.66
C ASN A 155 -3.55 18.30 -5.44
N TRP A 156 -4.55 17.86 -6.22
CA TRP A 156 -4.55 16.62 -7.03
C TRP A 156 -3.38 16.49 -8.03
N GLN A 157 -2.82 17.61 -8.51
CA GLN A 157 -1.73 17.61 -9.50
C GLN A 157 -0.34 17.41 -8.88
N ILE A 158 -0.11 17.91 -7.66
CA ILE A 158 1.14 17.73 -6.92
C ILE A 158 1.22 16.30 -6.36
N LEU A 159 0.08 15.77 -5.94
CA LEU A 159 -0.12 14.40 -5.46
C LEU A 159 0.43 13.32 -6.40
N GLN A 160 0.25 13.49 -7.71
CA GLN A 160 0.74 12.54 -8.72
C GLN A 160 2.26 12.66 -8.95
N SER A 161 2.85 13.82 -8.65
CA SER A 161 4.26 14.11 -8.93
C SER A 161 5.20 13.71 -7.80
N VAL A 162 4.75 13.74 -6.54
CA VAL A 162 5.57 13.39 -5.36
C VAL A 162 5.32 11.94 -4.90
N GLY A 163 4.43 11.25 -5.61
CA GLY A 163 4.02 9.89 -5.32
C GLY A 163 2.69 9.91 -4.55
N GLY A 164 1.73 9.13 -5.04
CA GLY A 164 0.52 8.78 -4.29
C GLY A 164 0.92 8.08 -3.00
N ILE A 165 1.33 8.86 -2.01
CA ILE A 165 1.72 8.45 -0.66
C ILE A 165 0.89 9.29 0.33
N THR A 166 0.45 10.51 -0.04
CA THR A 166 -0.30 11.40 0.85
C THR A 166 -1.81 11.19 0.81
N TYR A 167 -2.40 10.90 -0.35
CA TYR A 167 -3.82 10.46 -0.44
C TYR A 167 -3.98 9.05 0.10
N VAL A 168 -2.96 8.23 -0.16
CA VAL A 168 -2.79 6.88 0.37
C VAL A 168 -2.75 6.96 1.87
N ASP A 169 -1.86 7.72 2.49
CA ASP A 169 -1.91 7.89 3.94
C ASP A 169 -3.30 8.32 4.44
N PHE A 170 -3.98 9.32 3.88
CA PHE A 170 -5.30 9.71 4.42
C PHE A 170 -6.41 8.65 4.22
N ALA A 171 -6.45 7.97 3.07
CA ALA A 171 -7.43 6.91 2.79
C ALA A 171 -7.10 5.61 3.55
N VAL A 172 -5.83 5.21 3.58
CA VAL A 172 -5.27 4.11 4.39
C VAL A 172 -5.53 4.34 5.86
N GLN A 173 -5.31 5.55 6.36
CA GLN A 173 -5.51 5.85 7.78
C GLN A 173 -6.99 5.73 8.15
N ASN A 174 -7.92 6.16 7.29
CA ASN A 174 -9.35 5.97 7.50
C ASN A 174 -9.78 4.51 7.36
N VAL A 175 -9.26 3.77 6.38
CA VAL A 175 -9.59 2.35 6.17
C VAL A 175 -8.99 1.47 7.27
N ALA A 176 -7.73 1.67 7.63
CA ALA A 176 -7.06 0.97 8.72
C ALA A 176 -7.69 1.32 10.07
N ALA A 177 -8.08 2.58 10.30
CA ALA A 177 -8.83 2.93 11.51
C ALA A 177 -10.19 2.22 11.57
N ASN A 178 -10.93 2.13 10.45
CA ASN A 178 -12.22 1.45 10.42
C ASN A 178 -12.12 -0.08 10.49
N VAL A 179 -11.04 -0.68 9.99
CA VAL A 179 -10.83 -2.14 9.98
C VAL A 179 -10.14 -2.64 11.26
N LEU A 180 -9.30 -1.81 11.89
CA LEU A 180 -8.57 -2.17 13.11
C LEU A 180 -9.27 -1.73 14.41
N ASN A 181 -10.12 -0.70 14.37
CA ASN A 181 -10.86 -0.21 15.55
C ASN A 181 -12.35 -0.61 15.57
N ALA A 182 -12.80 -1.49 14.68
CA ALA A 182 -14.13 -2.11 14.71
C ALA A 182 -13.97 -3.62 14.86
#